data_AF-A0A180G4W7-F1
#
_entry.id   AF-A0A180G4W7-F1
#
_cell.length_a   1.000
_cell.length_b   1.000
_cell.length_c   1.000
_cell.angle_alpha   90.00
_cell.angle_beta   90.00
_cell.angle_gamma   90.00
#
_symmetry.space_group_name_H-M   'P 1'
#
loop_
_entity.id
_entity.type
_entity.pdbx_description
1 polymer ?
#
loop_
_entity_poly.entity_id
_entity_poly.type
_entity_poly.pdbx_seq_one_letter_code
_entity_poly.pdbx_strand_id
1 'polypeptide(L)'
;HRARTRDYLAQREAEDNRTRQQSFLDEEAKLASIAATAIKSFNPENILKPDGSNVQEWAEALGVTAFQGFQDKLFFTPQDGTIVNPYHKQIGRDIRHSSVHSLLAYDLLDLNSCAEAYKFLVLKFRIINCAKQIQAWGTLKKINLSNFNSSAEAVASFNRCAKTFVEQGIAFTWDNVISLIMQSSLHDQLRPTVDRKIDLFMETHDFKIPASGDVLWFWNAA
;
A
#
# COMPACT_ATOMS: atom_id res chain seq x y z
N HIS A 1 -42.05 -5.87 50.61
CA HIS A 1 -41.63 -4.59 50.00
C HIS A 1 -40.25 -4.67 49.33
N ARG A 2 -39.18 -5.16 49.99
CA ARG A 2 -37.81 -5.27 49.41
C ARG A 2 -37.70 -6.13 48.13
N ALA A 3 -38.46 -7.22 48.03
CA ALA A 3 -38.42 -8.09 46.84
C ALA A 3 -38.90 -7.37 45.57
N ARG A 4 -40.04 -6.66 45.64
CA ARG A 4 -40.57 -5.86 44.53
C ARG A 4 -39.62 -4.75 44.06
N THR A 5 -38.85 -4.17 44.97
CA THR A 5 -37.85 -3.15 44.64
C THR A 5 -36.64 -3.74 43.91
N ARG A 6 -36.22 -4.97 44.26
CA ARG A 6 -35.16 -5.69 43.52
C ARG A 6 -35.62 -6.11 42.13
N ASP A 7 -36.83 -6.63 42.01
CA ASP A 7 -37.38 -7.05 40.71
C ASP A 7 -37.51 -5.85 39.74
N TYR A 8 -37.93 -4.69 40.25
CA TYR A 8 -37.99 -3.44 39.50
C TYR A 8 -36.60 -2.95 39.03
N LEU A 9 -35.59 -3.03 39.89
CA LEU A 9 -34.21 -2.65 39.53
C LEU A 9 -33.62 -3.61 38.50
N ALA A 10 -33.86 -4.91 38.63
CA ALA A 10 -33.42 -5.93 37.68
C ALA A 10 -34.09 -5.77 36.31
N GLN A 11 -35.38 -5.45 36.27
CA GLN A 11 -36.08 -5.11 35.02
C GLN A 11 -35.49 -3.87 34.36
N ARG A 12 -35.23 -2.81 35.13
CA ARG A 12 -34.65 -1.58 34.61
C ARG A 12 -33.25 -1.79 34.05
N GLU A 13 -32.41 -2.57 34.72
CA GLU A 13 -31.07 -2.92 34.25
C GLU A 13 -31.12 -3.77 32.98
N ALA A 14 -32.05 -4.73 32.89
CA ALA A 14 -32.25 -5.51 31.68
C ALA A 14 -32.72 -4.65 30.49
N GLU A 15 -33.59 -3.67 30.74
CA GLU A 15 -34.09 -2.75 29.71
C GLU A 15 -33.03 -1.75 29.25
N ASP A 16 -32.21 -1.24 30.18
CA ASP A 16 -31.05 -0.39 29.88
C ASP A 16 -30.00 -1.17 29.07
N ASN A 17 -29.73 -2.43 29.42
CA ASN A 17 -28.82 -3.31 28.67
C ASN A 17 -29.35 -3.61 27.27
N ARG A 18 -30.65 -3.88 27.12
CA ARG A 18 -31.28 -4.08 25.81
C ARG A 18 -31.16 -2.83 24.94
N THR A 19 -31.40 -1.66 25.52
CA THR A 19 -31.30 -0.37 24.81
C THR A 19 -29.86 -0.09 24.36
N ARG A 20 -28.86 -0.36 25.22
CA ARG A 20 -27.45 -0.24 24.85
C ARG A 20 -27.06 -1.22 23.74
N GLN A 21 -27.49 -2.47 23.83
CA GLN A 21 -27.22 -3.47 22.81
C GLN A 21 -27.85 -3.09 21.46
N GLN A 22 -29.09 -2.59 21.48
CA GLN A 22 -29.78 -2.10 20.28
C GLN A 22 -29.01 -0.94 19.64
N SER A 23 -28.60 0.04 20.45
CA SER A 23 -27.79 1.18 19.98
C SER A 23 -26.48 0.74 19.35
N PHE A 24 -25.80 -0.24 19.95
CA PHE A 24 -24.55 -0.78 19.43
C PHE A 24 -24.75 -1.47 18.07
N LEU A 25 -25.76 -2.32 17.94
CA LEU A 25 -26.09 -3.00 16.68
C LEU A 25 -26.49 -2.02 15.59
N ASP A 26 -27.25 -0.98 15.94
CA ASP A 26 -27.64 0.08 14.99
C ASP A 26 -26.42 0.88 14.50
N GLU A 27 -25.42 1.09 15.37
CA GLU A 27 -24.15 1.70 14.98
C GLU A 27 -23.32 0.79 14.07
N GLU A 28 -23.17 -0.50 14.40
CA GLU A 28 -22.48 -1.48 13.53
C GLU A 28 -23.15 -1.59 12.16
N ALA A 29 -24.48 -1.63 12.10
CA ALA A 29 -25.23 -1.69 10.85
C ALA A 29 -25.01 -0.45 9.97
N LYS A 30 -24.92 0.75 10.59
CA LYS A 30 -24.59 1.99 9.87
C LYS A 30 -23.16 1.95 9.32
N LEU A 31 -22.19 1.51 10.11
CA LEU A 31 -20.79 1.40 9.68
C LEU A 31 -20.65 0.41 8.52
N ALA A 32 -21.27 -0.76 8.63
CA ALA A 32 -21.29 -1.77 7.58
C ALA A 32 -21.95 -1.27 6.29
N SER A 33 -23.04 -0.49 6.39
CA SER A 33 -23.72 0.11 5.23
C SER A 33 -22.83 1.13 4.50
N ILE A 34 -22.09 1.96 5.25
CA ILE A 34 -21.14 2.93 4.68
C ILE A 34 -19.99 2.20 3.97
N ALA A 35 -19.41 1.19 4.63
CA ALA A 35 -18.35 0.37 4.04
C ALA A 35 -18.83 -0.34 2.77
N ALA A 36 -20.02 -0.97 2.82
CA ALA A 36 -20.60 -1.65 1.65
C ALA A 36 -20.85 -0.70 0.47
N THR A 37 -21.23 0.54 0.73
CA THR A 37 -21.39 1.56 -0.31
C THR A 37 -20.05 1.94 -0.93
N ALA A 38 -19.01 2.13 -0.10
CA ALA A 38 -17.65 2.40 -0.55
C ALA A 38 -17.02 1.22 -1.32
N ILE A 39 -17.38 -0.02 -0.97
CA ILE A 39 -16.94 -1.22 -1.67
C ILE A 39 -17.70 -1.41 -2.99
N LYS A 40 -18.98 -1.05 -3.06
CA LYS A 40 -19.75 -1.11 -4.32
C LYS A 40 -19.17 -0.19 -5.40
N SER A 41 -18.55 0.92 -5.03
CA SER A 41 -17.82 1.78 -5.97
C SER A 41 -16.40 1.28 -6.26
N PHE A 42 -15.92 0.26 -5.55
CA PHE A 42 -14.63 -0.37 -5.77
C PHE A 42 -14.71 -1.34 -6.95
N ASN A 43 -13.96 -1.06 -8.01
CA ASN A 43 -13.93 -1.92 -9.19
C ASN A 43 -13.42 -3.32 -8.80
N PRO A 44 -14.15 -4.42 -9.14
CA PRO A 44 -13.70 -5.78 -8.87
C PRO A 44 -12.29 -6.11 -9.39
N GLU A 45 -11.88 -5.52 -10.52
CA GLU A 45 -10.53 -5.71 -11.08
C GLU A 45 -9.41 -5.11 -10.21
N ASN A 46 -9.76 -4.17 -9.33
CA ASN A 46 -8.84 -3.51 -8.42
C ASN A 46 -8.76 -4.21 -7.06
N ILE A 47 -9.54 -5.28 -6.81
CA ILE A 47 -9.41 -6.11 -5.60
C ILE A 47 -8.05 -6.79 -5.63
N LEU A 48 -7.27 -6.67 -4.55
CA LEU A 48 -5.90 -7.18 -4.51
C LEU A 48 -5.88 -8.69 -4.74
N LYS A 49 -5.22 -9.11 -5.82
CA LYS A 49 -5.07 -10.51 -6.19
C LYS A 49 -4.09 -11.23 -5.25
N PRO A 50 -4.22 -12.55 -5.07
CA PRO A 50 -3.33 -13.33 -4.19
C PRO A 50 -1.84 -13.25 -4.56
N ASP A 51 -1.55 -13.03 -5.84
CA ASP A 51 -0.20 -12.90 -6.39
C ASP A 51 0.32 -11.45 -6.34
N GLY A 52 -0.52 -10.49 -5.95
CA GLY A 52 -0.19 -9.07 -5.92
C GLY A 52 0.01 -8.41 -7.28
N SER A 53 -0.36 -9.07 -8.38
CA SER A 53 -0.14 -8.57 -9.75
C SER A 53 -0.77 -7.20 -10.02
N ASN A 54 -1.78 -6.80 -9.23
CA ASN A 54 -2.48 -5.51 -9.32
C ASN A 54 -2.30 -4.64 -8.05
N VAL A 55 -1.21 -4.80 -7.30
CA VAL A 55 -0.99 -4.08 -6.02
C VAL A 55 -1.03 -2.56 -6.19
N GLN A 56 -0.65 -2.03 -7.34
CA GLN A 56 -0.69 -0.58 -7.60
C GLN A 56 -2.09 -0.08 -7.90
N GLU A 57 -2.81 -0.76 -8.80
CA GLU A 57 -4.19 -0.45 -9.13
C GLU A 57 -5.06 -0.54 -7.87
N TRP A 58 -4.79 -1.54 -7.03
CA TRP A 58 -5.39 -1.67 -5.71
C TRP A 58 -5.06 -0.45 -4.81
N ALA A 59 -3.78 -0.09 -4.68
CA ALA A 59 -3.37 1.04 -3.84
C ALA A 59 -3.96 2.39 -4.29
N GLU A 60 -4.00 2.64 -5.61
CA GLU A 60 -4.61 3.82 -6.20
C GLU A 60 -6.13 3.84 -5.95
N ALA A 61 -6.82 2.72 -6.19
CA ALA A 61 -8.25 2.59 -5.93
C ALA A 61 -8.58 2.79 -4.45
N LEU A 62 -7.77 2.24 -3.54
CA LEU A 62 -7.94 2.40 -2.11
C LEU A 62 -7.83 3.87 -1.68
N GLY A 63 -6.89 4.63 -2.25
CA GLY A 63 -6.75 6.07 -2.03
C GLY A 63 -7.94 6.87 -2.59
N VAL A 64 -8.49 6.48 -3.74
CA VAL A 64 -9.70 7.12 -4.31
C VAL A 64 -10.91 6.86 -3.42
N THR A 65 -11.12 5.62 -2.98
CA THR A 65 -12.21 5.25 -2.07
C THR A 65 -12.08 5.98 -0.73
N ALA A 66 -10.87 6.11 -0.19
CA ALA A 66 -10.62 6.88 1.01
C ALA A 66 -10.95 8.37 0.84
N PHE A 67 -10.58 8.96 -0.30
CA PHE A 67 -10.93 10.35 -0.61
C PHE A 67 -12.45 10.54 -0.71
N GLN A 68 -13.16 9.62 -1.37
CA GLN A 68 -14.62 9.70 -1.50
C GLN A 68 -15.34 9.50 -0.15
N GLY A 69 -14.88 8.58 0.68
CA GLY A 69 -15.51 8.22 1.94
C GLY A 69 -15.13 9.13 3.12
N PHE A 70 -13.87 9.56 3.19
CA PHE A 70 -13.31 10.26 4.36
C PHE A 70 -12.80 11.66 4.04
N GLN A 71 -12.82 12.10 2.77
CA GLN A 71 -12.17 13.32 2.30
C GLN A 71 -10.65 13.33 2.57
N ASP A 72 -10.05 12.15 2.69
CA ASP A 72 -8.63 11.96 2.96
C ASP A 72 -8.07 10.82 2.08
N LYS A 73 -7.30 11.20 1.06
CA LYS A 73 -6.64 10.25 0.16
C LYS A 73 -5.53 9.45 0.88
N LEU A 74 -4.94 10.03 1.93
CA LEU A 74 -3.82 9.47 2.68
C LEU A 74 -4.29 8.70 3.92
N PHE A 75 -5.58 8.43 4.06
CA PHE A 75 -6.13 7.72 5.23
C PHE A 75 -5.43 6.38 5.52
N PHE A 76 -5.04 5.65 4.47
CA PHE A 76 -4.32 4.36 4.59
C PHE A 76 -2.80 4.53 4.66
N THR A 77 -2.29 5.74 4.45
CA THR A 77 -0.88 6.13 4.52
C THR A 77 -0.70 7.43 5.32
N PRO A 78 -1.25 7.52 6.54
CA PRO A 78 -1.21 8.75 7.31
C PRO A 78 0.22 9.07 7.74
N GLN A 79 0.51 10.35 7.97
CA GLN A 79 1.78 10.75 8.56
C GLN A 79 1.87 10.25 10.01
N ASP A 80 3.09 9.95 10.48
CA ASP A 80 3.32 9.51 11.84
C ASP A 80 2.72 10.50 12.86
N GLY A 81 1.99 9.97 13.84
CA GLY A 81 1.32 10.77 14.87
C GLY A 81 -0.06 11.31 14.47
N THR A 82 -0.57 11.03 13.26
CA THR A 82 -1.93 11.42 12.87
C THR A 82 -2.98 10.68 13.70
N ILE A 83 -3.86 11.42 14.38
CA ILE A 83 -4.98 10.86 15.13
C ILE A 83 -6.13 10.57 14.16
N VAL A 84 -6.42 9.29 13.94
CA VAL A 84 -7.53 8.85 13.10
C VAL A 84 -8.81 8.76 13.93
N ASN A 85 -9.91 9.32 13.40
CA ASN A 85 -11.24 9.20 14.01
C ASN A 85 -11.60 7.70 14.21
N PRO A 86 -11.97 7.26 15.43
CA PRO A 86 -12.35 5.86 15.69
C PRO A 86 -13.44 5.31 14.76
N TYR A 87 -14.43 6.12 14.38
CA TYR A 87 -15.49 5.72 13.45
C TYR A 87 -14.94 5.45 12.04
N HIS A 88 -14.04 6.31 11.55
CA HIS A 88 -13.40 6.10 10.25
C HIS A 88 -12.44 4.91 10.28
N LYS A 89 -11.79 4.65 11.43
CA LYS A 89 -10.92 3.48 11.61
C LYS A 89 -11.67 2.18 11.36
N GLN A 90 -12.89 2.04 11.87
CA GLN A 90 -13.69 0.84 11.67
C GLN A 90 -14.13 0.70 10.21
N ILE A 91 -14.67 1.76 9.60
CA ILE A 91 -15.07 1.76 8.18
C ILE A 91 -13.86 1.41 7.28
N GLY A 92 -12.70 2.01 7.56
CA GLY A 92 -11.47 1.76 6.82
C GLY A 92 -10.98 0.31 6.97
N ARG A 93 -11.18 -0.32 8.14
CA ARG A 93 -10.85 -1.74 8.35
C ARG A 93 -11.70 -2.64 7.47
N ASP A 94 -12.99 -2.35 7.38
CA ASP A 94 -13.95 -3.11 6.58
C ASP A 94 -13.67 -2.94 5.08
N ILE A 95 -13.45 -1.70 4.61
CA ILE A 95 -13.06 -1.40 3.23
C ILE A 95 -11.78 -2.16 2.84
N ARG A 96 -10.74 -2.14 3.68
CA ARG A 96 -9.50 -2.87 3.43
C ARG A 96 -9.71 -4.38 3.43
N HIS A 97 -10.49 -4.93 4.35
CA HIS A 97 -10.76 -6.37 4.37
C HIS A 97 -11.52 -6.83 3.12
N SER A 98 -12.44 -6.01 2.62
CA SER A 98 -13.20 -6.33 1.41
C SER A 98 -12.47 -6.01 0.10
N SER A 99 -11.39 -5.23 0.14
CA SER A 99 -10.60 -4.89 -1.05
C SER A 99 -9.44 -5.86 -1.31
N VAL A 100 -9.32 -6.94 -0.53
CA VAL A 100 -8.29 -7.96 -0.69
C VAL A 100 -8.90 -9.34 -0.92
N HIS A 101 -8.20 -10.21 -1.66
CA HIS A 101 -8.61 -11.59 -1.82
C HIS A 101 -8.59 -12.35 -0.48
N SER A 102 -9.50 -13.33 -0.32
CA SER A 102 -9.66 -14.12 0.91
C SER A 102 -8.39 -14.79 1.41
N LEU A 103 -7.54 -15.27 0.48
CA LEU A 103 -6.21 -15.83 0.77
C LEU A 103 -5.25 -14.87 1.47
N LEU A 104 -5.47 -13.56 1.34
CA LEU A 104 -4.64 -12.52 1.98
C LEU A 104 -5.26 -12.02 3.28
N ALA A 105 -6.57 -12.18 3.45
CA ALA A 105 -7.29 -11.65 4.61
C ALA A 105 -6.75 -12.21 5.94
N TYR A 106 -6.28 -13.46 5.95
CA TYR A 106 -5.73 -14.10 7.14
C TYR A 106 -4.48 -13.37 7.67
N ASP A 107 -3.56 -13.00 6.78
CA ASP A 107 -2.32 -12.29 7.13
C ASP A 107 -2.57 -10.89 7.73
N LEU A 108 -3.80 -10.39 7.61
CA LEU A 108 -4.18 -9.05 8.06
C LEU A 108 -4.92 -9.04 9.40
N LEU A 109 -5.16 -10.21 10.00
CA LEU A 109 -5.87 -10.32 11.28
C LEU A 109 -5.04 -9.80 12.46
N ASP A 110 -3.72 -10.00 12.41
CA ASP A 110 -2.80 -9.65 13.50
C ASP A 110 -2.31 -8.19 13.45
N LEU A 111 -2.73 -7.42 12.44
CA LEU A 111 -2.26 -6.05 12.22
C LEU A 111 -3.15 -5.03 12.95
N ASN A 112 -2.51 -4.11 13.70
CA ASN A 112 -3.21 -3.23 14.63
C ASN A 112 -3.87 -2.02 13.94
N SER A 113 -3.43 -1.68 12.73
CA SER A 113 -3.98 -0.57 11.96
C SER A 113 -4.13 -0.85 10.46
N CYS A 114 -5.01 -0.08 9.80
CA CYS A 114 -5.15 -0.12 8.34
C CYS A 114 -3.87 0.32 7.63
N ALA A 115 -3.09 1.22 8.24
CA ALA A 115 -1.83 1.69 7.70
C ALA A 115 -0.73 0.62 7.75
N GLU A 116 -0.63 -0.12 8.86
CA GLU A 116 0.25 -1.29 8.96
C GLU A 116 -0.14 -2.36 7.95
N ALA A 117 -1.43 -2.66 7.82
CA ALA A 117 -1.94 -3.61 6.84
C ALA A 117 -1.66 -3.20 5.39
N TYR A 118 -1.86 -1.92 5.07
CA TYR A 118 -1.50 -1.36 3.78
C TYR A 118 0.00 -1.52 3.50
N LYS A 119 0.85 -1.09 4.45
CA LYS A 119 2.31 -1.19 4.32
C LYS A 119 2.76 -2.64 4.17
N PHE A 120 2.21 -3.56 4.95
CA PHE A 120 2.49 -4.99 4.88
C PHE A 120 2.17 -5.56 3.49
N LEU A 121 0.97 -5.30 2.95
CA LEU A 121 0.56 -5.78 1.63
C LEU A 121 1.40 -5.18 0.51
N VAL A 122 1.65 -3.87 0.57
CA VAL A 122 2.49 -3.19 -0.43
C VAL A 122 3.91 -3.75 -0.40
N LEU A 123 4.49 -4.03 0.77
CA LEU A 123 5.80 -4.65 0.88
C LEU A 123 5.78 -6.11 0.38
N LYS A 124 4.81 -6.91 0.81
CA LYS A 124 4.66 -8.33 0.42
C LYS A 124 4.62 -8.51 -1.10
N PHE A 125 3.91 -7.62 -1.80
CA PHE A 125 3.69 -7.70 -3.24
C PHE A 125 4.53 -6.72 -4.04
N ARG A 126 5.45 -6.01 -3.39
CA ARG A 126 6.39 -5.15 -4.10
C ARG A 126 7.36 -6.03 -4.87
N ILE A 127 7.06 -6.26 -6.14
CA ILE A 127 8.05 -6.82 -7.07
C ILE A 127 8.97 -5.67 -7.48
N ILE A 128 9.87 -5.30 -6.57
CA ILE A 128 11.06 -4.52 -6.92
C ILE A 128 12.04 -5.51 -7.53
N ASN A 129 12.41 -5.31 -8.79
CA ASN A 129 13.50 -6.09 -9.38
C ASN A 129 14.53 -5.17 -10.02
N CYS A 130 15.79 -5.58 -9.96
CA CYS A 130 16.92 -4.83 -10.49
C CYS A 130 16.72 -4.51 -11.98
N ALA A 131 16.21 -5.47 -12.75
CA ALA A 131 16.02 -5.32 -14.19
C ALA A 131 15.08 -4.17 -14.56
N LYS A 132 13.95 -4.03 -13.86
CA LYS A 132 12.94 -2.97 -14.03
C LYS A 132 13.48 -1.63 -13.53
N GLN A 133 14.26 -1.62 -12.44
CA GLN A 133 14.95 -0.41 -11.98
C GLN A 133 15.93 0.10 -13.06
N ILE A 134 16.73 -0.78 -13.65
CA ILE A 134 17.68 -0.44 -14.71
C ILE A 134 16.96 -0.10 -16.02
N GLN A 135 15.83 -0.72 -16.31
CA GLN A 135 14.98 -0.34 -17.44
C GLN A 135 14.40 1.07 -17.27
N ALA A 136 13.90 1.41 -16.08
CA ALA A 136 13.37 2.74 -15.76
C ALA A 136 14.47 3.80 -15.91
N TRP A 137 15.67 3.53 -15.36
CA TRP A 137 16.86 4.36 -15.53
C TRP A 137 17.27 4.51 -17.00
N GLY A 138 17.29 3.42 -17.77
CA GLY A 138 17.56 3.45 -19.20
C GLY A 138 16.54 4.26 -19.99
N THR A 139 15.27 4.23 -19.58
CA THR A 139 14.20 5.04 -20.19
C THR A 139 14.42 6.52 -19.91
N LEU A 140 14.73 6.90 -18.67
CA LEU A 140 15.03 8.28 -18.29
C LEU A 140 16.17 8.87 -19.11
N LYS A 141 17.30 8.14 -19.24
CA LYS A 141 18.47 8.58 -20.01
C LYS A 141 18.18 8.80 -21.50
N LYS A 142 17.15 8.16 -22.04
CA LYS A 142 16.76 8.25 -23.46
C LYS A 142 15.76 9.36 -23.74
N ILE A 143 15.21 10.02 -22.71
CA ILE A 143 14.32 11.17 -22.91
C ILE A 143 15.15 12.31 -23.49
N ASN A 144 14.89 12.65 -24.75
CA ASN A 144 15.47 13.80 -25.43
C ASN A 144 14.33 14.69 -25.93
N LEU A 145 14.41 15.99 -25.63
CA LEU A 145 13.41 16.97 -26.03
C LEU A 145 13.23 17.06 -27.55
N SER A 146 14.25 16.73 -28.33
CA SER A 146 14.16 16.68 -29.80
C SER A 146 13.23 15.59 -30.32
N ASN A 147 12.85 14.61 -29.49
CA ASN A 147 12.01 13.49 -29.89
C ASN A 147 10.51 13.78 -29.74
N PHE A 148 10.12 14.96 -29.23
CA PHE A 148 8.74 15.31 -28.95
C PHE A 148 8.28 16.48 -29.81
N ASN A 149 7.03 16.43 -30.26
CA ASN A 149 6.44 17.47 -31.11
C ASN A 149 5.87 18.63 -30.28
N SER A 150 5.79 18.48 -28.96
CA SER A 150 5.28 19.48 -28.04
C SER A 150 5.83 19.33 -26.62
N SER A 151 5.75 20.40 -25.84
CA SER A 151 6.10 20.38 -24.41
C SER A 151 5.18 19.48 -23.59
N ALA A 152 3.89 19.39 -23.94
CA ALA A 152 2.92 18.54 -23.24
C ALA A 152 3.28 17.05 -23.37
N GLU A 153 3.71 16.63 -24.56
CA GLU A 153 4.15 15.26 -24.83
C GLU A 153 5.43 14.91 -24.04
N ALA A 154 6.39 15.84 -23.99
CA ALA A 154 7.60 15.67 -23.20
C ALA A 154 7.26 15.53 -21.70
N VAL A 155 6.41 16.40 -21.15
CA VAL A 155 5.97 16.35 -19.75
C VAL A 155 5.24 15.04 -19.43
N ALA A 156 4.38 14.55 -20.32
CA ALA A 156 3.71 13.26 -20.15
C ALA A 156 4.72 12.11 -20.09
N SER A 157 5.75 12.14 -20.94
CA SER A 157 6.83 11.14 -20.93
C SER A 157 7.64 11.17 -19.63
N PHE A 158 7.99 12.36 -19.13
CA PHE A 158 8.65 12.51 -17.82
C PHE A 158 7.77 12.00 -16.68
N ASN A 159 6.48 12.34 -16.65
CA ASN A 159 5.56 11.88 -15.61
C ASN A 159 5.39 10.36 -15.61
N ARG A 160 5.32 9.73 -16.80
CA ARG A 160 5.28 8.27 -16.92
C ARG A 160 6.56 7.63 -16.40
N CYS A 161 7.71 8.22 -16.71
CA CYS A 161 8.99 7.77 -16.20
C CYS A 161 9.06 7.91 -14.67
N ALA A 162 8.72 9.08 -14.12
CA ALA A 162 8.67 9.33 -12.68
C ALA A 162 7.74 8.35 -11.95
N LYS A 163 6.56 8.06 -12.53
CA LYS A 163 5.66 7.02 -12.02
C LYS A 163 6.40 5.68 -11.90
N THR A 164 7.05 5.22 -12.98
CA THR A 164 7.83 3.97 -12.98
C THR A 164 8.91 3.94 -11.89
N PHE A 165 9.59 5.06 -11.61
CA PHE A 165 10.58 5.12 -10.53
C PHE A 165 9.95 4.92 -9.14
N VAL A 166 8.82 5.58 -8.88
CA VAL A 166 8.05 5.42 -7.64
C VAL A 166 7.55 3.98 -7.48
N GLU A 167 7.05 3.40 -8.58
CA GLU A 167 6.60 2.01 -8.67
C GLU A 167 7.72 1.02 -8.29
N GLN A 168 8.93 1.25 -8.80
CA GLN A 168 10.12 0.43 -8.49
C GLN A 168 10.79 0.79 -7.14
N GLY A 169 10.17 1.67 -6.36
CA GLY A 169 10.65 2.10 -5.05
C GLY A 169 11.93 2.91 -5.06
N ILE A 170 12.35 3.41 -6.23
CA ILE A 170 13.57 4.18 -6.38
C ILE A 170 13.36 5.57 -5.80
N ALA A 171 13.85 5.79 -4.58
CA ALA A 171 14.02 7.13 -4.06
C ALA A 171 15.16 7.83 -4.81
N PHE A 172 14.97 9.07 -5.24
CA PHE A 172 16.01 9.90 -5.86
C PHE A 172 16.98 10.45 -4.80
N THR A 173 17.74 9.56 -4.18
CA THR A 173 18.88 9.90 -3.33
C THR A 173 20.15 9.82 -4.17
N TRP A 174 21.18 10.57 -3.78
CA TRP A 174 22.47 10.53 -4.47
C TRP A 174 23.06 9.12 -4.55
N ASP A 175 22.93 8.36 -3.46
CA ASP A 175 23.43 7.00 -3.37
C ASP A 175 22.70 6.03 -4.31
N ASN A 176 21.37 6.11 -4.39
CA ASN A 176 20.58 5.30 -5.34
C ASN A 176 20.92 5.64 -6.79
N VAL A 177 21.18 6.93 -7.09
CA VAL A 177 21.61 7.35 -8.44
C VAL A 177 22.97 6.74 -8.77
N ILE A 178 23.93 6.73 -7.84
CA ILE A 178 25.23 6.08 -8.03
C ILE A 178 25.04 4.57 -8.27
N SER A 179 24.24 3.90 -7.44
CA SER A 179 23.92 2.47 -7.61
C SER A 179 23.37 2.16 -9.00
N LEU A 180 22.42 2.95 -9.49
CA LEU A 180 21.84 2.80 -10.83
C LEU A 180 22.87 3.03 -11.94
N ILE A 181 23.75 4.03 -11.79
CA ILE A 181 24.84 4.28 -12.74
C ILE A 181 25.76 3.06 -12.80
N MET A 182 26.25 2.59 -11.66
CA MET A 182 27.15 1.43 -11.54
C MET A 182 26.54 0.18 -12.16
N GLN A 183 25.31 -0.18 -11.77
CA GLN A 183 24.59 -1.32 -12.31
C GLN A 183 24.36 -1.17 -13.83
N SER A 184 24.03 0.03 -14.31
CA SER A 184 23.80 0.28 -15.74
C SER A 184 25.08 0.26 -16.59
N SER A 185 26.24 0.38 -15.95
CA SER A 185 27.56 0.29 -16.59
C SER A 185 28.14 -1.12 -16.63
N LEU A 186 27.52 -2.09 -15.94
CA LEU A 186 28.00 -3.48 -15.96
C LEU A 186 27.81 -4.11 -17.34
N HIS A 187 28.84 -4.82 -17.80
CA HIS A 187 28.81 -5.57 -19.05
C HIS A 187 28.07 -6.92 -18.89
N ASP A 188 27.60 -7.46 -20.02
CA ASP A 188 26.64 -8.58 -20.10
C ASP A 188 27.06 -9.86 -19.35
N GLN A 189 28.35 -10.09 -19.10
CA GLN A 189 28.82 -11.29 -18.39
C GLN A 189 28.68 -11.20 -16.87
N LEU A 190 28.88 -10.02 -16.28
CA LEU A 190 28.84 -9.82 -14.82
C LEU A 190 27.46 -9.35 -14.36
N ARG A 191 26.71 -8.71 -15.25
CA ARG A 191 25.41 -8.12 -14.96
C ARG A 191 24.39 -9.14 -14.40
N PRO A 192 24.17 -10.34 -14.98
CA PRO A 192 23.19 -11.29 -14.44
C PRO A 192 23.54 -11.77 -13.02
N THR A 193 24.84 -11.92 -12.72
CA THR A 193 25.33 -12.36 -11.40
C THR A 193 25.12 -11.27 -10.34
N VAL A 194 25.45 -10.02 -10.67
CA VAL A 194 25.27 -8.88 -9.78
C VAL A 194 23.77 -8.59 -9.58
N ASP A 195 22.98 -8.61 -10.65
CA ASP A 195 21.52 -8.42 -10.59
C ASP A 195 20.86 -9.46 -9.68
N ARG A 196 21.25 -10.74 -9.78
CA ARG A 196 20.72 -11.81 -8.90
C ARG A 196 21.08 -11.61 -7.43
N LYS A 197 22.29 -11.10 -7.13
CA LYS A 197 22.69 -10.78 -5.75
C LYS A 197 21.91 -9.58 -5.20
N ILE A 198 21.68 -8.57 -6.05
CA ILE A 198 20.86 -7.40 -5.71
C ILE A 198 19.41 -7.83 -5.43
N ASP A 199 18.81 -8.64 -6.30
CA ASP A 199 17.45 -9.15 -6.10
C ASP A 199 17.35 -9.95 -4.79
N LEU A 200 18.30 -10.86 -4.52
CA LEU A 200 18.36 -11.61 -3.28
C LEU A 200 18.54 -10.71 -2.04
N PHE A 201 19.37 -9.67 -2.13
CA PHE A 201 19.54 -8.69 -1.06
C PHE A 201 18.22 -7.98 -0.77
N MET A 202 17.53 -7.52 -1.82
CA MET A 202 16.24 -6.84 -1.67
C MET A 202 15.19 -7.78 -1.04
N GLU A 203 15.11 -9.04 -1.49
CA GLU A 203 14.19 -10.03 -0.91
C GLU A 203 14.46 -10.31 0.58
N THR A 204 15.73 -10.30 0.99
CA THR A 204 16.13 -10.61 2.38
C THR A 204 16.14 -9.40 3.32
N HIS A 205 16.01 -8.18 2.79
CA HIS A 205 16.09 -6.93 3.55
C HIS A 205 14.85 -6.05 3.34
N ASP A 206 13.65 -6.66 3.34
CA ASP A 206 12.35 -5.97 3.24
C ASP A 206 12.26 -5.02 2.03
N PHE A 207 12.82 -5.44 0.90
CA PHE A 207 12.89 -4.68 -0.35
C PHE A 207 13.61 -3.33 -0.23
N LYS A 208 14.53 -3.22 0.73
CA LYS A 208 15.45 -2.07 0.83
C LYS A 208 16.37 -2.05 -0.39
N ILE A 209 16.44 -0.89 -1.06
CA ILE A 209 17.35 -0.70 -2.20
C ILE A 209 18.80 -0.75 -1.69
N PRO A 210 19.68 -1.55 -2.32
CA PRO A 210 21.08 -1.62 -1.94
C PRO A 210 21.78 -0.28 -2.17
N ALA A 211 22.58 0.10 -1.19
CA ALA A 211 23.41 1.29 -1.28
C ALA A 211 24.52 1.10 -2.32
N SER A 212 25.15 2.19 -2.75
CA SER A 212 26.25 2.10 -3.72
C SER A 212 27.40 1.21 -3.24
N GLY A 213 27.65 1.21 -1.92
CA GLY A 213 28.62 0.32 -1.27
C GLY A 213 28.25 -1.16 -1.38
N ASP A 214 26.95 -1.51 -1.25
CA ASP A 214 26.47 -2.88 -1.39
C ASP A 214 26.65 -3.37 -2.83
N VAL A 215 26.33 -2.51 -3.81
CA VAL A 215 26.51 -2.80 -5.25
C VAL A 215 27.98 -3.04 -5.59
N LEU A 216 28.89 -2.21 -5.06
CA LEU A 216 30.33 -2.41 -5.21
C LEU A 216 30.80 -3.73 -4.59
N TRP A 217 30.27 -4.09 -3.43
CA TRP A 217 30.59 -5.36 -2.79
C TRP A 217 30.09 -6.55 -3.61
N PHE A 218 28.85 -6.51 -4.13
CA PHE A 218 28.32 -7.56 -5.01
C PHE A 218 29.15 -7.73 -6.27
N TRP A 219 29.62 -6.63 -6.85
CA TRP A 219 30.52 -6.62 -8.01
C TRP A 219 31.88 -7.24 -7.70
N ASN A 220 32.53 -6.85 -6.59
CA ASN A 220 33.82 -7.43 -6.18
C ASN A 220 33.73 -8.94 -5.89
N ALA A 221 32.56 -9.42 -5.47
CA ALA A 221 32.32 -10.82 -5.15
C ALA A 221 31.79 -11.64 -6.35
N ALA A 222 31.59 -11.04 -7.52
CA ALA A 222 31.03 -11.67 -8.73
C ALA A 222 32.15 -12.07 -9.70
#